data_AF-A0AAD7YDJ6-F1
#
_entry.id   AF-A0AAD7YDJ6-F1
#
_cell.length_a   1.000
_cell.length_b   1.000
_cell.length_c   1.000
_cell.angle_alpha   90.00
_cell.angle_beta   90.00
_cell.angle_gamma   90.00
#
_symmetry.space_group_name_H-M   'P 1'
#
loop_
_entity.id
_entity.type
_entity.pdbx_description
1 polymer ?
#
loop_
_entity_poly.entity_id
_entity_poly.type
_entity_poly.pdbx_seq_one_letter_code
_entity_poly.pdbx_strand_id
1 'polypeptide(L)'
;MGFAKDSIYEKDLLVAQVLYDKTNVALVRKYGVTAAKLPVVKLLVKGEPEPIPFDERPEDFTIDRLRHFVSENSGLNLSSPGYIKELDKLAIQFMQGEKNERKKVLKKTEEHLKIMDKESSSGTIYKTIMENILQKGDDFIQSEVDRVKKLLSGKVSDQKKRELGTRINILQTFQSFRK
;
A
#
# COMPACT_ATOMS: atom_id res chain seq x y z
N MET A 1 -4.02 -15.24 1.88
CA MET A 1 -3.06 -15.09 0.75
C MET A 1 -2.91 -13.66 0.22
N GLY A 2 -3.84 -12.72 0.45
CA GLY A 2 -3.71 -11.34 -0.06
C GLY A 2 -2.52 -10.57 0.53
N PHE A 3 -2.39 -10.55 1.86
CA PHE A 3 -1.32 -9.83 2.55
C PHE A 3 0.09 -10.23 2.08
N ALA A 4 0.40 -11.54 2.06
CA ALA A 4 1.72 -12.03 1.62
C ALA A 4 2.07 -11.60 0.18
N LYS A 5 1.08 -11.54 -0.72
CA LYS A 5 1.28 -11.08 -2.10
C LYS A 5 1.53 -9.57 -2.19
N ASP A 6 0.94 -8.79 -1.28
CA ASP A 6 1.11 -7.35 -1.21
C ASP A 6 2.47 -6.97 -0.56
N SER A 7 2.97 -7.81 0.35
CA SER A 7 4.21 -7.59 1.10
C SER A 7 5.50 -7.90 0.33
N ILE A 8 5.43 -8.50 -0.87
CA ILE A 8 6.62 -8.92 -1.63
C ILE A 8 7.56 -7.77 -2.04
N TYR A 9 7.08 -6.53 -1.95
CA TYR A 9 7.82 -5.32 -2.30
C TYR A 9 8.55 -4.71 -1.10
N GLU A 10 8.23 -5.16 0.10
CA GLU A 10 8.89 -4.71 1.32
C GLU A 10 10.07 -5.66 1.62
N LYS A 11 11.28 -5.20 1.32
CA LYS A 11 12.51 -6.01 1.45
C LYS A 11 12.80 -6.36 2.90
N ASP A 12 12.31 -5.55 3.83
CA ASP A 12 12.49 -5.73 5.27
C ASP A 12 11.35 -6.51 5.94
N LEU A 13 10.43 -7.10 5.15
CA LEU A 13 9.30 -7.89 5.66
C LEU A 13 9.27 -9.32 5.11
N LEU A 14 9.41 -10.30 6.00
CA LEU A 14 9.21 -11.72 5.69
C LEU A 14 7.82 -12.18 6.19
N VAL A 15 7.02 -12.73 5.28
CA VAL A 15 5.73 -13.35 5.62
C VAL A 15 5.85 -14.86 5.53
N ALA A 16 5.59 -15.56 6.63
CA ALA A 16 5.64 -17.02 6.71
C ALA A 16 4.34 -17.58 7.30
N GLN A 17 4.02 -18.82 6.93
CA GLN A 17 2.91 -19.58 7.50
C GLN A 17 3.44 -20.88 8.11
N VAL A 18 2.98 -21.20 9.31
CA VAL A 18 3.26 -22.46 10.00
C VAL A 18 1.95 -23.20 10.19
N LEU A 19 1.90 -24.46 9.77
CA LEU A 19 0.72 -25.30 9.95
C LEU A 19 0.69 -25.85 11.38
N TYR A 20 -0.50 -25.85 11.98
CA TYR A 20 -0.72 -26.51 13.27
C TYR A 20 -0.80 -28.03 13.03
N ASP A 21 0.35 -28.69 13.05
CA ASP A 21 0.46 -30.14 12.84
C ASP A 21 1.57 -30.78 13.68
N LYS A 22 1.71 -32.11 13.55
CA LYS A 22 2.69 -32.91 14.29
C LYS A 22 4.14 -32.63 13.89
N THR A 23 4.38 -31.97 12.76
CA THR A 23 5.74 -31.64 12.28
C THR A 23 6.25 -30.33 12.89
N ASN A 24 5.34 -29.44 13.31
CA ASN A 24 5.67 -28.11 13.84
C ASN A 24 5.55 -27.98 15.36
N VAL A 25 5.54 -29.11 16.09
CA VAL A 25 5.27 -29.16 17.55
C VAL A 25 6.20 -28.25 18.36
N ALA A 26 7.47 -28.13 17.97
CA ALA A 26 8.43 -27.27 18.66
C ALA A 26 8.02 -25.78 18.61
N LEU A 27 7.57 -25.30 17.44
CA LEU A 27 7.11 -23.92 17.26
C LEU A 27 5.77 -23.67 17.96
N VAL A 28 4.85 -24.64 17.86
CA VAL A 28 3.55 -24.58 18.55
C VAL A 28 3.75 -24.45 20.06
N ARG A 29 4.64 -25.25 20.64
CA ARG A 29 5.00 -25.18 22.07
C ARG A 29 5.70 -23.88 22.42
N LYS A 30 6.73 -23.48 21.64
CA LYS A 30 7.49 -22.24 21.87
C LYS A 30 6.58 -21.01 21.95
N TYR A 31 5.58 -20.92 21.09
CA TYR A 31 4.69 -19.76 21.00
C TYR A 31 3.35 -19.93 21.73
N GLY A 32 3.15 -21.02 22.45
CA GLY A 32 1.93 -21.27 23.25
C GLY A 32 0.65 -21.32 22.42
N VAL A 33 0.72 -21.82 21.17
CA VAL A 33 -0.42 -21.85 20.25
C VAL A 33 -1.29 -23.09 20.52
N THR A 34 -2.61 -22.91 20.51
CA THR A 34 -3.61 -23.98 20.67
C THR A 34 -4.60 -23.95 19.52
N ALA A 35 -5.17 -25.12 19.16
CA ALA A 35 -6.16 -25.22 18.08
C ALA A 35 -7.34 -24.24 18.22
N ALA A 36 -7.80 -23.96 19.44
CA ALA A 36 -8.91 -23.04 19.72
C ALA A 36 -8.61 -21.56 19.42
N LYS A 37 -7.33 -21.19 19.24
CA LYS A 37 -6.88 -19.81 19.00
C LYS A 37 -6.52 -19.55 17.53
N LEU A 38 -6.70 -20.53 16.65
CA LEU A 38 -6.36 -20.37 15.24
C LEU A 38 -7.39 -19.49 14.51
N PRO A 39 -6.96 -18.62 13.57
CA PRO A 39 -5.57 -18.34 13.19
C PRO A 39 -4.84 -17.45 14.22
N VAL A 40 -3.56 -17.73 14.49
CA VAL A 40 -2.68 -16.88 15.30
C VAL A 40 -1.70 -16.16 14.39
N VAL A 41 -1.60 -14.84 14.53
CA VAL A 41 -0.59 -14.02 13.85
C VAL A 41 0.32 -13.38 14.90
N LYS A 42 1.63 -13.43 14.67
CA LYS A 42 2.65 -12.81 15.51
C LYS A 42 3.63 -12.05 14.63
N LEU A 43 3.96 -10.82 15.02
CA LEU A 43 4.99 -10.00 14.39
C LEU A 43 6.30 -10.15 15.18
N LEU A 44 7.37 -10.55 14.50
CA LEU A 44 8.71 -10.63 15.07
C LEU A 44 9.50 -9.42 14.55
N VAL A 45 9.86 -8.51 15.45
CA VAL A 45 10.64 -7.31 15.11
C VAL A 45 12.10 -7.53 15.51
N LYS A 46 13.04 -7.21 14.62
CA LYS A 46 14.47 -7.39 14.89
C LYS A 46 14.90 -6.53 16.07
N GLY A 47 15.48 -7.18 17.09
CA GLY A 47 15.94 -6.51 18.31
C GLY A 47 14.92 -6.55 19.45
N GLU A 48 13.67 -6.90 19.16
CA GLU A 48 12.66 -7.11 20.19
C GLU A 48 12.74 -8.56 20.73
N PRO A 49 12.69 -8.75 22.06
CA PRO A 49 12.84 -10.07 22.67
C PRO A 49 11.59 -10.94 22.48
N GLU A 50 10.41 -10.33 22.39
CA GLU A 50 9.13 -11.02 22.34
C GLU A 50 8.34 -10.67 21.08
N PRO A 51 7.67 -11.65 20.43
CA PRO A 51 6.79 -11.36 19.30
C PRO A 51 5.52 -10.62 19.75
N ILE A 52 5.10 -9.65 18.96
CA ILE A 52 3.88 -8.87 19.19
C ILE A 52 2.69 -9.64 18.60
N PRO A 53 1.67 -10.00 19.39
CA PRO A 53 0.50 -10.72 18.89
C PRO A 53 -0.46 -9.78 18.16
N PHE A 54 -1.12 -10.29 17.12
CA PHE A 54 -2.26 -9.63 16.49
C PHE A 54 -3.56 -10.16 17.13
N ASP A 55 -3.97 -9.51 18.21
CA ASP A 55 -5.12 -9.92 19.04
C ASP A 55 -6.42 -9.21 18.62
N GLU A 56 -6.69 -9.18 17.32
CA GLU A 56 -7.95 -8.67 16.78
C GLU A 56 -9.06 -9.73 16.85
N ARG A 57 -10.30 -9.28 16.97
CA ARG A 57 -11.47 -10.17 16.89
C ARG A 57 -11.58 -10.79 15.50
N PRO A 58 -12.19 -11.98 15.33
CA PRO A 58 -12.34 -12.61 14.02
C PRO A 58 -12.99 -11.72 12.96
N GLU A 59 -14.01 -10.94 13.34
CA GLU A 59 -14.67 -9.96 12.47
C GLU A 59 -13.74 -8.81 12.00
N ASP A 60 -12.70 -8.51 12.77
CA ASP A 60 -11.72 -7.46 12.52
C ASP A 60 -10.46 -7.98 11.80
N PHE A 61 -10.38 -9.31 11.53
CA PHE A 61 -9.27 -9.93 10.79
C PHE A 61 -9.33 -9.60 9.29
N THR A 62 -8.92 -8.37 8.96
CA THR A 62 -8.87 -7.86 7.59
C THR A 62 -7.43 -7.58 7.15
N ILE A 63 -7.20 -7.52 5.83
CA ILE A 63 -5.87 -7.20 5.29
C ILE A 63 -5.44 -5.79 5.70
N ASP A 64 -6.37 -4.84 5.73
CA ASP A 64 -6.09 -3.45 6.10
C ASP A 64 -5.66 -3.34 7.57
N ARG A 65 -6.35 -4.04 8.47
CA ARG A 65 -5.97 -4.14 9.89
C ARG A 65 -4.59 -4.77 10.06
N LEU A 66 -4.30 -5.83 9.31
CA LEU A 66 -2.99 -6.48 9.35
C LEU A 66 -1.87 -5.56 8.83
N ARG A 67 -2.11 -4.77 7.78
CA ARG A 67 -1.14 -3.75 7.30
C ARG A 67 -0.91 -2.67 8.35
N HIS A 68 -1.97 -2.18 8.97
CA HIS A 68 -1.88 -1.16 10.00
C HIS A 68 -1.08 -1.67 11.20
N PHE A 69 -1.43 -2.85 11.71
CA PHE A 69 -0.74 -3.51 12.81
C PHE A 69 0.77 -3.65 12.55
N VAL A 70 1.17 -4.16 11.39
CA VAL A 70 2.59 -4.29 11.08
C VAL A 70 3.24 -2.91 10.95
N SER A 71 2.57 -1.94 10.34
CA SER A 71 3.14 -0.59 10.18
C SER A 71 3.40 0.10 11.52
N GLU A 72 2.43 0.05 12.44
CA GLU A 72 2.53 0.68 13.76
C GLU A 72 3.64 0.07 14.62
N ASN A 73 3.87 -1.24 14.49
CA ASN A 73 4.76 -1.97 15.38
C ASN A 73 6.16 -2.22 14.80
N SER A 74 6.38 -1.99 13.51
CA SER A 74 7.70 -2.20 12.87
C SER A 74 8.33 -0.91 12.32
N GLY A 75 7.56 0.17 12.20
CA GLY A 75 8.00 1.38 11.51
C GLY A 75 8.04 1.25 9.98
N LEU A 76 7.72 0.07 9.44
CA LEU A 76 7.51 -0.12 7.99
C LEU A 76 6.25 0.62 7.56
N ASN A 77 6.24 1.19 6.36
CA ASN A 77 5.06 1.87 5.86
C ASN A 77 4.30 0.98 4.88
N LEU A 78 3.43 0.11 5.41
CA LEU A 78 2.59 -0.79 4.59
C LEU A 78 1.26 -0.17 4.19
N SER A 79 1.11 1.15 4.31
CA SER A 79 -0.02 1.88 3.74
C SER A 79 -0.19 1.53 2.25
N SER A 80 -1.43 1.34 1.81
CA SER A 80 -1.91 0.89 0.49
C SER A 80 -0.87 0.91 -0.65
N PRO A 81 -0.75 -0.18 -1.45
CA PRO A 81 0.18 -0.23 -2.58
C PRO A 81 0.16 1.06 -3.40
N GLY A 82 1.32 1.71 -3.52
CA GLY A 82 1.44 2.99 -4.22
C GLY A 82 1.56 4.24 -3.35
N TYR A 83 1.23 4.16 -2.06
CA TYR A 83 1.34 5.29 -1.14
C TYR A 83 2.80 5.66 -0.92
N ILE A 84 3.16 6.92 -1.19
CA ILE A 84 4.48 7.47 -0.90
C ILE A 84 4.21 8.80 -0.21
N LYS A 85 4.48 8.87 1.10
CA LYS A 85 4.09 9.96 2.00
C LYS A 85 4.44 11.34 1.44
N GLU A 86 5.65 11.50 0.90
CA GLU A 86 6.16 12.74 0.31
C GLU A 86 5.40 13.10 -0.98
N LEU A 87 5.10 12.11 -1.82
CA LEU A 87 4.34 12.31 -3.06
C LEU A 87 2.87 12.57 -2.81
N ASP A 88 2.26 11.97 -1.77
CA ASP A 88 0.88 12.29 -1.38
C ASP A 88 0.76 13.71 -0.85
N LYS A 89 1.72 14.18 -0.05
CA LYS A 89 1.78 15.59 0.35
C LYS A 89 1.82 16.52 -0.87
N LEU A 90 2.63 16.17 -1.88
CA LEU A 90 2.71 16.92 -3.13
C LEU A 90 1.40 16.80 -3.95
N ALA A 91 0.74 15.65 -3.97
CA ALA A 91 -0.55 15.47 -4.63
C ALA A 91 -1.65 16.33 -4.00
N ILE A 92 -1.70 16.39 -2.67
CA ILE A 92 -2.63 17.26 -1.94
C ILE A 92 -2.34 18.73 -2.25
N GLN A 93 -1.07 19.15 -2.16
CA GLN A 93 -0.66 20.51 -2.50
C GLN A 93 -1.03 20.87 -3.94
N PHE A 94 -0.84 19.93 -4.87
CA PHE A 94 -1.20 20.10 -6.26
C PHE A 94 -2.70 20.35 -6.41
N MET A 95 -3.56 19.55 -5.78
CA MET A 95 -5.01 19.70 -5.91
C MET A 95 -5.54 21.01 -5.31
N GLN A 96 -4.96 21.45 -4.19
CA GLN A 96 -5.32 22.71 -3.54
C GLN A 96 -4.89 23.95 -4.33
N GLY A 97 -3.79 23.85 -5.07
CA GLY A 97 -3.20 24.96 -5.79
C GLY A 97 -3.90 25.33 -7.10
N GLU A 98 -3.69 26.58 -7.52
CA GLU A 98 -4.11 27.09 -8.83
C GLU A 98 -3.18 26.62 -9.97
N LYS A 99 -3.53 26.88 -11.23
CA LYS A 99 -2.79 26.38 -12.42
C LYS A 99 -1.27 26.61 -12.36
N ASN A 100 -0.82 27.79 -11.91
CA ASN A 100 0.61 28.10 -11.82
C ASN A 100 1.29 27.38 -10.64
N GLU A 101 0.57 27.17 -9.54
CA GLU A 101 1.07 26.44 -8.38
C GLU A 101 1.16 24.95 -8.68
N ARG A 102 0.15 24.38 -9.33
CA ARG A 102 0.15 22.99 -9.85
C ARG A 102 1.39 22.70 -10.69
N LYS A 103 1.79 23.61 -11.58
CA LYS A 103 3.03 23.48 -12.36
C LYS A 103 4.29 23.49 -11.49
N LYS A 104 4.35 24.31 -10.44
CA LYS A 104 5.48 24.32 -9.49
C LYS A 104 5.54 23.03 -8.69
N VAL A 105 4.39 22.53 -8.25
CA VAL A 105 4.30 21.26 -7.50
C VAL A 105 4.70 20.08 -8.38
N LEU A 106 4.27 20.04 -9.65
CA LEU A 106 4.73 19.02 -10.60
C LEU A 106 6.25 19.01 -10.74
N LYS A 107 6.90 20.18 -10.86
CA LYS A 107 8.37 20.25 -10.90
C LYS A 107 9.02 19.70 -9.62
N LYS A 108 8.47 20.01 -8.44
CA LYS A 108 8.95 19.45 -7.17
C LYS A 108 8.79 17.92 -7.13
N THR A 109 7.67 17.41 -7.63
CA THR A 109 7.46 15.96 -7.80
C THR A 109 8.55 15.37 -8.69
N GLU A 110 8.84 15.96 -9.85
CA GLU A 110 9.90 15.50 -10.75
C GLU A 110 11.29 15.54 -10.12
N GLU A 111 11.61 16.59 -9.36
CA GLU A 111 12.87 16.68 -8.61
C GLU A 111 12.97 15.59 -7.55
N HIS A 112 11.88 15.34 -6.81
CA HIS A 112 11.82 14.28 -5.82
C HIS A 112 11.98 12.89 -6.46
N LEU A 113 11.44 12.68 -7.67
CA LEU A 113 11.62 11.43 -8.42
C LEU A 113 13.05 11.22 -8.94
N LYS A 114 13.87 12.27 -9.10
CA LYS A 114 15.28 12.13 -9.52
C LYS A 114 16.18 11.60 -8.41
N ILE A 115 15.84 11.92 -7.16
CA ILE A 115 16.57 11.49 -5.96
C ILE A 115 16.01 10.18 -5.38
N MET A 116 14.77 9.86 -5.71
CA MET A 116 14.17 8.57 -5.38
C MET A 116 14.80 7.48 -6.25
N ASP A 117 14.94 6.28 -5.70
CA ASP A 117 15.47 5.15 -6.44
C ASP A 117 14.65 4.92 -7.72
N LYS A 118 15.32 4.74 -8.86
CA LYS A 118 14.74 4.83 -10.23
C LYS A 118 13.61 3.83 -10.52
N GLU A 119 13.37 2.89 -9.61
CA GLU A 119 12.43 1.78 -9.78
C GLU A 119 11.06 1.97 -9.10
N SER A 120 10.79 3.11 -8.47
CA SER A 120 9.46 3.34 -7.88
C SER A 120 8.40 3.59 -8.97
N SER A 121 7.82 2.51 -9.49
CA SER A 121 6.70 2.52 -10.43
C SER A 121 5.53 3.42 -9.97
N SER A 122 5.33 3.54 -8.66
CA SER A 122 4.37 4.43 -8.01
C SER A 122 4.66 5.90 -8.28
N GLY A 123 5.93 6.32 -8.20
CA GLY A 123 6.34 7.70 -8.40
C GLY A 123 6.01 8.23 -9.80
N THR A 124 6.24 7.41 -10.82
CA THR A 124 5.84 7.69 -12.21
C THR A 124 4.31 7.86 -12.33
N ILE A 125 3.52 7.09 -11.58
CA ILE A 125 2.05 7.21 -11.60
C ILE A 125 1.60 8.57 -11.06
N TYR A 126 2.17 9.07 -9.94
CA TYR A 126 1.86 10.42 -9.43
C TYR A 126 2.13 11.49 -10.47
N LYS A 127 3.32 11.47 -11.07
CA LYS A 127 3.71 12.41 -12.14
C LYS A 127 2.71 12.37 -13.29
N THR A 128 2.42 11.18 -13.83
CA THR A 128 1.51 11.02 -14.97
C THR A 128 0.09 11.51 -14.65
N ILE A 129 -0.41 11.29 -13.43
CA ILE A 129 -1.73 11.80 -13.03
C ILE A 129 -1.71 13.34 -13.00
N MET A 130 -0.71 13.96 -12.38
CA MET A 130 -0.55 15.42 -12.35
C MET A 130 -0.47 16.02 -13.76
N GLU A 131 0.31 15.41 -14.66
CA GLU A 131 0.42 15.83 -16.06
C GLU A 131 -0.93 15.77 -16.79
N ASN A 132 -1.67 14.67 -16.61
CA ASN A 132 -2.98 14.52 -17.23
C ASN A 132 -3.99 15.52 -16.67
N ILE A 133 -3.97 15.83 -15.36
CA ILE A 133 -4.83 16.87 -14.78
C ILE A 133 -4.49 18.24 -15.36
N LEU A 134 -3.20 18.58 -15.52
CA LEU A 134 -2.79 19.83 -16.16
C LEU A 134 -3.24 19.93 -17.62
N GLN A 135 -3.25 18.81 -18.35
CA GLN A 135 -3.60 18.76 -19.76
C GLN A 135 -5.12 18.72 -20.00
N LYS A 136 -5.86 17.95 -19.19
CA LYS A 136 -7.26 17.58 -19.43
C LYS A 136 -8.23 18.19 -18.41
N GLY A 137 -7.74 18.80 -17.35
CA GLY A 137 -8.55 19.33 -16.24
C GLY A 137 -8.93 18.27 -15.20
N ASP A 138 -9.62 18.70 -14.15
CA ASP A 138 -9.90 17.90 -12.95
C ASP A 138 -10.89 16.75 -13.22
N ASP A 139 -11.69 16.85 -14.29
CA ASP A 139 -12.59 15.77 -14.75
C ASP A 139 -11.83 14.52 -15.22
N PHE A 140 -10.54 14.65 -15.55
CA PHE A 140 -9.68 13.50 -15.80
C PHE A 140 -9.68 12.52 -14.62
N ILE A 141 -9.73 13.01 -13.39
CA ILE A 141 -9.63 12.16 -12.20
C ILE A 141 -10.77 11.14 -12.17
N GLN A 142 -12.00 11.60 -12.38
CA GLN A 142 -13.18 10.74 -12.34
C GLN A 142 -13.17 9.74 -13.50
N SER A 143 -12.89 10.22 -14.72
CA SER A 143 -12.83 9.34 -15.90
C SER A 143 -11.73 8.26 -15.78
N GLU A 144 -10.60 8.60 -15.18
CA GLU A 144 -9.52 7.64 -14.94
C GLU A 144 -9.87 6.64 -13.82
N VAL A 145 -10.52 7.09 -12.74
CA VAL A 145 -11.05 6.20 -11.69
C VAL A 145 -12.00 5.16 -12.29
N ASP A 146 -12.95 5.58 -13.12
CA ASP A 146 -13.93 4.68 -13.75
C ASP A 146 -13.27 3.72 -14.73
N ARG A 147 -12.31 4.20 -15.53
CA ARG A 147 -11.52 3.36 -16.44
C ARG A 147 -10.74 2.28 -15.68
N VAL A 148 -10.05 2.66 -14.60
CA VAL A 148 -9.24 1.73 -13.80
C VAL A 148 -10.12 0.71 -13.09
N LYS A 149 -11.25 1.12 -12.51
CA LYS A 149 -12.25 0.20 -11.91
C LYS A 149 -12.79 -0.80 -12.93
N LYS A 150 -13.16 -0.34 -14.13
CA LYS A 150 -13.63 -1.21 -15.21
C LYS A 150 -12.58 -2.26 -15.63
N LEU A 151 -11.30 -1.87 -15.66
CA LEU A 151 -10.21 -2.80 -15.95
C LEU A 151 -9.99 -3.82 -14.83
N LEU A 152 -10.10 -3.37 -13.57
CA LEU A 152 -9.98 -4.25 -12.38
C LEU A 152 -11.12 -5.27 -12.28
N SER A 153 -12.32 -4.93 -12.77
CA SER A 153 -13.45 -5.89 -12.85
C SER A 153 -13.34 -6.85 -14.03
N GLY A 154 -12.45 -6.58 -14.99
CA GLY A 154 -12.22 -7.42 -16.16
C GLY A 154 -11.22 -8.55 -15.92
N LYS A 155 -11.02 -9.37 -16.95
CA LYS A 155 -9.96 -10.40 -16.95
C LYS A 155 -8.62 -9.73 -17.29
N VAL A 156 -7.77 -9.56 -16.29
CA VAL A 156 -6.41 -9.01 -16.42
C VAL A 156 -5.40 -9.96 -15.77
N SER A 157 -4.13 -9.88 -16.17
CA SER A 157 -3.07 -10.66 -15.53
C SER A 157 -2.87 -10.20 -14.08
N ASP A 158 -2.29 -11.06 -13.24
CA ASP A 158 -1.99 -10.71 -11.84
C ASP A 158 -1.07 -9.48 -11.74
N GLN A 159 -0.07 -9.39 -12.62
CA GLN A 159 0.78 -8.21 -12.73
C GLN A 159 -0.03 -6.96 -13.05
N LYS A 160 -0.94 -7.05 -14.03
CA LYS A 160 -1.75 -5.91 -14.42
C LYS A 160 -2.73 -5.49 -13.34
N LYS A 161 -3.28 -6.46 -12.60
CA LYS A 161 -4.13 -6.20 -11.44
C LYS A 161 -3.39 -5.42 -10.35
N ARG A 162 -2.11 -5.73 -10.11
CA ARG A 162 -1.25 -4.98 -9.18
C ARG A 162 -1.01 -3.55 -9.65
N GLU A 163 -0.59 -3.35 -10.90
CA GLU A 163 -0.37 -2.00 -11.47
C GLU A 163 -1.64 -1.12 -11.38
N LEU A 164 -2.80 -1.70 -11.71
CA LEU A 164 -4.09 -1.00 -11.62
C LEU A 164 -4.51 -0.74 -10.17
N GLY A 165 -4.20 -1.65 -9.25
CA GLY A 165 -4.39 -1.48 -7.81
C GLY A 165 -3.57 -0.29 -7.26
N THR A 166 -2.29 -0.24 -7.58
CA THR A 166 -1.42 0.90 -7.23
C THR A 166 -1.97 2.20 -7.79
N ARG A 167 -2.39 2.19 -9.06
CA ARG A 167 -2.95 3.39 -9.71
C ARG A 167 -4.25 3.86 -9.07
N ILE A 168 -5.19 2.97 -8.73
CA ILE A 168 -6.45 3.37 -8.11
C ILE A 168 -6.23 3.95 -6.71
N ASN A 169 -5.29 3.39 -5.93
CA ASN A 169 -4.96 3.91 -4.61
C ASN A 169 -4.39 5.33 -4.69
N ILE A 170 -3.47 5.58 -5.62
CA ILE A 170 -2.91 6.93 -5.83
C ILE A 170 -4.00 7.91 -6.29
N LEU A 171 -4.89 7.49 -7.20
CA LEU A 171 -6.00 8.34 -7.68
C LEU A 171 -6.95 8.77 -6.56
N GLN A 172 -7.12 7.97 -5.51
CA GLN A 172 -7.98 8.34 -4.36
C GLN A 172 -7.48 9.61 -3.67
N THR A 173 -6.16 9.82 -3.58
CA THR A 173 -5.59 11.07 -3.06
C THR A 173 -6.07 12.26 -3.90
N PHE A 174 -5.94 12.20 -5.22
CA PHE A 174 -6.39 13.29 -6.09
C PHE A 174 -7.91 13.50 -6.05
N GLN A 175 -8.68 12.41 -6.01
CA GLN A 175 -10.15 12.45 -5.96
C GLN A 175 -10.66 13.10 -4.67
N SER A 176 -10.04 12.81 -3.53
CA SER A 176 -10.46 13.31 -2.21
C SER A 176 -10.28 14.82 -2.04
N PHE A 177 -9.38 15.42 -2.82
CA PHE A 177 -9.05 16.85 -2.74
C PHE A 177 -9.45 17.63 -4.01
N ARG A 178 -10.29 17.04 -4.86
CA ARG A 178 -10.88 17.72 -6.02
C ARG A 178 -11.79 18.87 -5.55
N LYS A 179 -11.66 20.03 -6.21
CA LYS A 179 -12.57 21.18 -6.03
C LYS A 179 -13.85 21.02 -6.88
#